data_AF-A0A2V6VKH8-F1
#
_entry.id   AF-A0A2V6VKH8-F1
#
_cell.length_a   1.000
_cell.length_b   1.000
_cell.length_c   1.000
_cell.angle_alpha   90.00
_cell.angle_beta   90.00
_cell.angle_gamma   90.00
#
_symmetry.space_group_name_H-M   'P 1'
#
loop_
_entity.id
_entity.type
_entity.pdbx_description
1 polymer ?
#
loop_
_entity_poly.entity_id
_entity_poly.type
_entity_poly.pdbx_seq_one_letter_code
_entity_poly.pdbx_strand_id
1 'polypeptide(L)' 'MGETAVDVVAISTPQDAGWRWRIVNYAGEVIEESHSLFSSIRSAVAEGAQRLHEMNVADVSRPAPHRSPYLRGR' A
#
# COMPACT_ATOMS: atom_id res chain seq x y z
N MET A 1 -15.64 2.11 9.59
CA MET A 1 -14.19 1.83 9.70
C MET A 1 -13.82 1.12 8.43
N GLY A 2 -13.45 1.88 7.39
CA GLY A 2 -12.94 1.29 6.16
C GLY A 2 -11.43 1.30 6.27
N GLU A 3 -10.87 0.25 6.87
CA GLU A 3 -9.53 -0.17 6.47
C GLU A 3 -9.59 -0.28 4.94
N THR A 4 -8.92 0.63 4.22
CA THR A 4 -8.86 0.54 2.77
C THR A 4 -8.15 -0.76 2.45
N ALA A 5 -8.91 -1.81 2.15
CA ALA A 5 -8.34 -3.08 1.76
C ALA A 5 -7.50 -2.84 0.51
N VAL A 6 -6.19 -2.98 0.68
CA VAL A 6 -5.18 -2.84 -0.34
C VAL A 6 -4.50 -4.19 -0.50
N ASP A 7 -4.22 -4.57 -1.75
CA ASP A 7 -3.68 -5.87 -2.09
C ASP A 7 -2.40 -5.73 -2.92
N VAL A 8 -1.54 -6.73 -2.88
CA VAL A 8 -0.25 -6.74 -3.59
C VAL A 8 -0.36 -7.67 -4.79
N VAL A 9 -0.28 -7.09 -5.99
CA VAL A 9 -0.30 -7.85 -7.24
C VAL A 9 1.08 -7.82 -7.89
N ALA A 10 1.55 -8.97 -8.36
CA ALA A 10 2.77 -9.06 -9.15
C ALA A 10 2.41 -9.16 -10.63
N ILE A 11 2.95 -8.24 -11.42
CA ILE A 11 2.75 -8.16 -12.87
C ILE A 11 4.07 -8.43 -13.58
N SER A 12 4.03 -9.10 -14.72
CA SER A 12 5.15 -9.16 -15.66
C SER A 12 4.70 -8.51 -16.96
N THR A 13 5.55 -7.63 -17.51
CA THR A 13 5.28 -7.01 -18.81
C THR A 13 6.14 -7.67 -19.87
N PRO A 14 5.65 -7.93 -21.08
CA PRO A 14 6.47 -8.57 -22.12
C PRO A 14 7.66 -7.71 -22.59
N GLN A 15 7.69 -6.41 -22.23
CA GLN A 15 8.75 -5.47 -22.59
C GLN A 15 9.93 -5.51 -21.61
N ASP A 16 9.64 -5.68 -20.32
CA ASP A 16 10.64 -5.90 -19.28
C ASP A 16 10.52 -7.34 -18.81
N ALA A 17 11.46 -8.22 -19.17
CA ALA A 17 11.49 -9.64 -18.80
C ALA A 17 11.70 -9.86 -17.28
N GLY A 18 10.84 -9.26 -16.46
CA GLY A 18 10.88 -9.20 -15.03
C GLY A 18 9.50 -8.89 -14.44
N TRP A 19 9.41 -9.08 -13.14
CA TRP A 19 8.22 -8.87 -12.34
C TRP A 19 8.31 -7.50 -11.67
N ARG A 20 7.20 -6.77 -11.66
CA ARG A 20 7.00 -5.60 -10.80
C ARG A 20 5.82 -5.89 -9.89
N TRP A 21 5.93 -5.54 -8.61
CA TRP A 21 4.77 -5.55 -7.74
C TRP A 21 4.05 -4.20 -7.82
N ARG A 22 2.74 -4.22 -7.59
CA ARG A 22 1.88 -3.05 -7.45
C ARG A 22 0.98 -3.26 -6.24
N ILE A 23 0.82 -2.22 -5.45
CA ILE A 23 -0.18 -2.16 -4.39
C ILE A 23 -1.41 -1.48 -4.98
N VAL A 24 -2.54 -2.17 -4.97
CA VAL A 24 -3.81 -1.67 -5.48
C VAL A 24 -4.81 -1.53 -4.35
N ASN A 25 -5.67 -0.52 -4.42
CA ASN A 25 -6.81 -0.43 -3.51
C ASN A 25 -7.98 -1.29 -3.98
N TYR A 26 -9.02 -1.38 -3.15
CA TYR A 26 -10.26 -2.09 -3.47
C TYR A 26 -10.97 -1.59 -4.73
N ALA A 27 -10.70 -0.36 -5.18
CA ALA A 27 -11.23 0.20 -6.43
C ALA A 27 -10.37 -0.18 -7.66
N GLY A 28 -9.28 -0.92 -7.46
CA GLY A 28 -8.32 -1.30 -8.50
C GLY A 28 -7.35 -0.19 -8.87
N GLU A 29 -7.31 0.90 -8.11
CA GLU A 29 -6.37 1.99 -8.33
C GLU A 29 -4.99 1.62 -7.79
N VAL A 30 -3.94 1.86 -8.58
CA VAL A 30 -2.56 1.64 -8.16
C VAL A 30 -2.17 2.75 -7.19
N ILE A 31 -1.94 2.35 -5.94
CA ILE A 31 -1.48 3.22 -4.87
C ILE A 31 0.04 3.38 -4.96
N GLU A 32 0.75 2.28 -5.22
CA GLU A 32 2.21 2.27 -5.31
C GLU A 32 2.68 1.16 -6.27
N GLU A 33 3.82 1.35 -6.92
CA GLU A 33 4.44 0.40 -7.83
C GLU A 33 5.93 0.26 -7.50
N SER A 34 6.47 -0.95 -7.68
CA SER A 34 7.92 -1.15 -7.64
C SER A 34 8.61 -0.52 -8.84
N HIS A 35 9.58 0.35 -8.55
CA HIS A 35 10.53 0.84 -9.54
C HIS A 35 11.54 -0.25 -9.96
N SER A 36 11.67 -1.32 -9.16
CA SER A 36 12.60 -2.41 -9.40
C SER A 36 11.95 -3.55 -10.17
N LEU A 37 12.76 -4.22 -11.00
CA LEU A 37 12.37 -5.44 -11.70
C LEU A 37 12.94 -6.65 -10.97
N PHE A 38 12.08 -7.62 -10.67
CA PHE A 38 12.47 -8.87 -10.03
C PHE A 38 12.51 -10.01 -11.05
N SER A 39 13.46 -10.91 -10.90
CA SER A 39 13.53 -12.12 -11.73
C SER A 39 12.44 -13.16 -11.38
N SER A 40 11.80 -13.02 -10.22
CA SER A 40 10.82 -14.00 -9.70
C SER A 40 9.59 -13.32 -9.11
N ILE A 41 8.41 -13.89 -9.41
CA ILE A 41 7.14 -13.45 -8.84
C ILE A 41 7.17 -13.44 -7.32
N ARG A 42 7.80 -14.46 -6.70
CA ARG A 42 7.89 -14.58 -5.25
C ARG A 42 8.70 -13.46 -4.60
N SER A 43 9.77 -13.01 -5.25
CA SER A 43 10.56 -11.87 -4.78
C SER A 43 9.77 -10.56 -4.90
N ALA A 44 9.07 -10.37 -6.01
CA ALA A 44 8.20 -9.21 -6.20
C ALA A 44 7.08 -9.15 -5.14
N VAL A 45 6.38 -10.26 -4.93
CA VAL A 45 5.31 -10.34 -3.91
C VAL A 45 5.86 -10.15 -2.50
N ALA A 46 7.02 -10.72 -2.18
CA ALA A 46 7.63 -10.55 -0.85
C ALA A 46 8.01 -9.08 -0.58
N GLU A 47 8.62 -8.39 -1.54
CA GLU A 47 8.93 -6.96 -1.38
C GLU A 47 7.64 -6.12 -1.29
N GLY A 48 6.67 -6.36 -2.17
CA GLY A 48 5.40 -5.64 -2.14
C GLY A 48 4.61 -5.89 -0.85
N ALA A 49 4.65 -7.09 -0.29
CA ALA A 49 4.04 -7.39 1.01
C ALA A 49 4.74 -6.68 2.17
N GLN A 50 6.07 -6.60 2.15
CA GLN A 50 6.82 -5.81 3.13
C GLN A 50 6.45 -4.33 3.03
N ARG A 51 6.38 -3.80 1.81
CA ARG A 51 6.03 -2.40 1.57
C ARG A 51 4.60 -2.07 2.00
N LEU A 52 3.66 -2.97 1.71
CA LEU A 52 2.29 -2.86 2.20
C LEU A 52 2.23 -2.84 3.73
N HIS A 53 3.01 -3.68 4.41
CA HIS A 53 3.10 -3.68 5.86
C HIS A 53 3.63 -2.35 6.40
N GLU A 54 4.69 -1.80 5.82
CA GLU A 54 5.22 -0.48 6.18
C GLU A 54 4.19 0.64 5.99
N MET A 55 3.44 0.61 4.89
CA MET A 55 2.39 1.58 4.60
C MET A 55 1.24 1.50 5.63
N ASN A 56 0.83 0.29 6.00
CA ASN A 56 -0.20 0.06 7.01
C ASN A 56 0.25 0.57 8.39
N VAL A 57 1.50 0.30 8.78
CA VAL A 57 2.07 0.82 10.04
C VAL A 57 2.12 2.35 10.04
N ALA A 58 2.45 2.99 8.92
CA ALA A 58 2.47 4.44 8.80
C ALA A 58 1.07 5.07 8.87
N ASP A 59 0.05 4.40 8.33
CA ASP A 59 -1.36 4.81 8.45
C ASP A 59 -1.85 4.74 9.91
N VAL A 60 -1.61 3.62 10.58
CA VAL A 60 -1.94 3.43 12.01
C VAL A 60 -1.18 4.41 12.91
N SER A 61 0.04 4.81 12.52
CA SER A 61 0.87 5.76 13.28
C SER A 61 0.45 7.22 13.12
N ARG A 62 -0.53 7.54 12.27
CA ARG A 62 -1.15 8.87 12.24
C ARG A 62 -2.33 8.88 13.23
N PRO A 63 -2.16 9.38 14.47
CA PRO A 63 -3.32 9.58 15.33
C PRO A 63 -4.24 10.56 14.61
N ALA A 64 -5.48 10.12 14.36
CA ALA A 64 -6.55 11.00 13.90
C ALA A 64 -6.49 12.28 14.76
N PRO A 65 -6.55 13.49 14.15
CA PRO A 65 -6.44 14.71 14.93
C PRO A 65 -7.54 14.68 15.99
N HIS A 66 -7.10 14.55 17.24
CA HIS A 66 -7.96 14.60 18.41
C HIS A 66 -8.81 15.85 18.28
N ARG A 67 -10.10 15.67 17.97
CA ARG A 67 -11.06 16.75 17.82
C ARG A 67 -11.25 17.34 19.21
N SER A 68 -10.43 18.33 19.54
CA SER A 68 -10.42 19.01 20.83
C SER A 68 -11.85 19.45 21.17
N PRO A 69 -12.46 18.92 22.25
CA PRO A 69 -13.75 19.37 22.72
C PRO A 69 -13.56 20.62 23.58
N TYR A 70 -13.14 21.72 22.97
CA TYR A 70 -13.31 23.04 23.55
C TYR A 70 -14.26 23.80 22.66
N LEU A 71 -15.49 24.00 23.16
CA LEU A 71 -16.33 25.20 23.01
C LEU A 71 -17.82 24.82 23.16
N ARG A 72 -18.27 24.61 24.40
CA ARG A 72 -19.63 24.98 24.82
C ARG A 72 -19.72 25.01 26.34
N GLY A 73 -19.70 26.22 26.89
CA GLY A 73 -19.99 26.48 28.29
C GLY A 73 -20.05 27.99 28.49
N ARG A 74 -21.22 28.55 28.18
CA ARG A 74 -21.61 29.94 28.40
C ARG A 74 -22.08 30.12 29.84
#